data_AF-A0A8J6K9G3-F1
#
_entry.id   AF-A0A8J6K9G3-F1
#
_cell.length_a   1.000
_cell.length_b   1.000
_cell.length_c   1.000
_cell.angle_alpha   90.00
_cell.angle_beta   90.00
_cell.angle_gamma   90.00
#
_symmetry.space_group_name_H-M   'P 1'
#
loop_
_entity.id
_entity.type
_entity.pdbx_description
1 polymer ?
#
loop_
_entity_poly.entity_id
_entity_poly.type
_entity_poly.pdbx_seq_one_letter_code
_entity_poly.pdbx_strand_id
1 'polypeptide(L)'
;MQIGDEDSFAREPFIIRFGSKKTAVKDFVLIPVHTTPKDAVQEIDELYDVYLAVKEKWGTRNIILLGDFNADGSYVSNRKMKTIRLRTDKCFHWLIADDKDTTATNTTDYSYDRIVVHEDLIRHIVPDSAKPFNFQREYKLTDKEALAVSDHYPVEVEMKPAKGKATKKN
;
A
#
# COMPACT_ATOMS: atom_id res chain seq x y z
N MET A 1 1.63 19.08 -5.04
CA MET A 1 1.62 19.80 -3.77
C MET A 1 0.56 20.86 -3.88
N GLN A 2 -0.41 20.83 -2.97
CA GLN A 2 -1.41 21.88 -2.86
C GLN A 2 -0.73 23.21 -2.50
N ILE A 3 -1.33 24.33 -2.94
CA ILE A 3 -0.78 25.66 -2.65
C ILE A 3 -0.86 25.91 -1.14
N GLY A 4 0.31 26.03 -0.49
CA GLY A 4 0.44 26.29 0.96
C GLY A 4 0.98 25.14 1.80
N ASP A 5 1.30 23.99 1.18
CA ASP A 5 1.65 22.74 1.88
C ASP A 5 3.11 22.34 1.61
N GLU A 6 4.07 23.22 1.93
CA GLU A 6 5.51 22.92 1.76
C GLU A 6 6.02 21.82 2.73
N ASP A 7 5.21 21.43 3.73
CA ASP A 7 5.52 20.42 4.76
C ASP A 7 4.32 19.48 5.02
N SER A 8 3.87 18.79 3.97
CA SER A 8 2.69 17.92 3.99
C SER A 8 2.83 16.61 4.77
N PHE A 9 4.07 16.20 5.11
CA PHE A 9 4.36 14.88 5.68
C PHE A 9 5.30 15.00 6.87
N ALA A 10 4.93 14.40 8.00
CA ALA A 10 5.88 14.28 9.13
C ALA A 10 7.08 13.37 8.79
N ARG A 11 6.93 12.49 7.80
CA ARG A 11 7.97 11.61 7.25
C ARG A 11 7.82 11.59 5.74
N GLU A 12 8.73 12.24 5.04
CA GLU A 12 8.66 12.36 3.59
C GLU A 12 8.72 10.97 2.92
N PRO A 13 7.82 10.65 1.98
CA PRO A 13 7.81 9.35 1.32
C PRO A 13 9.14 9.07 0.62
N PHE A 14 9.73 7.91 0.90
CA PHE A 14 10.91 7.45 0.17
C PHE A 14 10.46 6.80 -1.14
N ILE A 15 11.08 7.17 -2.27
CA ILE A 15 10.60 6.76 -3.60
C ILE A 15 11.67 5.91 -4.29
N ILE A 16 11.33 4.67 -4.62
CA ILE A 16 12.27 3.69 -5.19
C ILE A 16 11.74 3.15 -6.50
N ARG A 17 12.57 3.16 -7.56
CA ARG A 17 12.26 2.55 -8.85
C ARG A 17 12.97 1.20 -8.99
N PHE A 18 12.21 0.16 -9.32
CA PHE A 18 12.70 -1.20 -9.48
C PHE A 18 12.65 -1.64 -10.94
N GLY A 19 13.74 -2.28 -11.39
CA GLY A 19 13.76 -3.10 -12.60
C GLY A 19 13.68 -4.58 -12.23
N SER A 20 12.63 -5.28 -12.66
CA SER A 20 12.44 -6.71 -12.35
C SER A 20 12.40 -7.58 -13.59
N LYS A 21 13.35 -8.52 -13.68
CA LYS A 21 13.38 -9.52 -14.75
C LYS A 21 12.35 -10.63 -14.57
N LYS A 22 11.89 -10.87 -13.33
CA LYS A 22 11.07 -12.02 -12.96
C LYS A 22 9.56 -11.76 -12.97
N THR A 23 9.12 -10.51 -12.90
CA THR A 23 7.70 -10.14 -12.88
C THR A 23 7.18 -9.76 -14.27
N ALA A 24 5.87 -9.80 -14.48
CA ALA A 24 5.22 -9.40 -15.72
C ALA A 24 5.39 -7.89 -15.98
N VAL A 25 5.26 -7.07 -14.94
CA VAL A 25 5.70 -5.67 -14.96
C VAL A 25 7.22 -5.62 -14.78
N LYS A 26 7.93 -4.93 -15.68
CA LYS A 26 9.40 -4.90 -15.69
C LYS A 26 10.00 -3.70 -14.98
N ASP A 27 9.24 -2.63 -14.89
CA ASP A 27 9.62 -1.36 -14.31
C ASP A 27 8.45 -0.84 -13.49
N PHE A 28 8.68 -0.64 -12.19
CA PHE A 28 7.66 -0.13 -11.27
C PHE A 28 8.32 0.65 -10.14
N VAL A 29 7.51 1.48 -9.47
CA VAL A 29 7.93 2.34 -8.37
C VAL A 29 7.23 1.87 -7.10
N LEU A 30 7.98 1.82 -6.01
CA LEU A 30 7.44 1.70 -4.65
C LEU A 30 7.56 3.04 -3.93
N ILE A 31 6.49 3.43 -3.26
CA ILE A 31 6.41 4.61 -2.40
C ILE A 31 5.97 4.13 -1.01
N PRO A 32 6.92 3.66 -0.17
CA PRO A 32 6.66 3.44 1.25
C PRO A 32 6.31 4.76 1.96
N VAL A 33 5.28 4.71 2.80
CA VAL A 33 4.93 5.78 3.71
C VAL A 33 4.42 5.20 5.03
N HIS A 34 4.73 5.89 6.12
CA HIS A 34 4.13 5.66 7.42
C HIS A 34 3.55 7.00 7.84
N THR A 35 2.22 7.14 7.82
CA THR A 35 1.58 8.43 8.08
C THR A 35 1.49 8.75 9.56
N THR A 36 1.31 10.02 9.92
CA THR A 36 1.01 10.37 11.32
C THR A 36 -0.47 10.13 11.62
N PRO A 37 -0.84 9.43 12.72
CA PRO A 37 -2.24 9.13 13.01
C PRO A 37 -3.16 10.36 13.08
N LYS A 38 -2.65 11.50 13.55
CA LYS A 38 -3.41 12.76 13.67
C LYS A 38 -3.68 13.41 12.30
N ASP A 39 -2.77 13.22 11.36
CA ASP A 39 -2.76 13.89 10.06
C ASP A 39 -2.98 12.91 8.90
N ALA A 40 -3.36 11.65 9.20
CA ALA A 40 -3.52 10.57 8.25
C ALA A 40 -4.42 10.94 7.05
N VAL A 41 -5.50 11.69 7.27
CA VAL A 41 -6.37 12.14 6.17
C VAL A 41 -5.62 13.04 5.19
N GLN A 42 -4.85 13.99 5.68
CA GLN A 42 -4.07 14.92 4.86
C GLN A 42 -2.90 14.19 4.19
N GLU A 43 -2.11 13.44 4.95
CA GLU A 43 -0.94 12.75 4.41
C GLU A 43 -1.33 11.73 3.32
N ILE A 44 -2.42 10.94 3.52
CA ILE A 44 -2.92 10.03 2.47
C ILE A 44 -3.43 10.81 1.25
N ASP A 45 -4.08 11.96 1.43
CA ASP A 45 -4.52 12.78 0.31
C ASP A 45 -3.34 13.32 -0.51
N GLU A 46 -2.28 13.77 0.15
CA GLU A 46 -1.07 14.29 -0.47
C GLU A 46 -0.26 13.22 -1.22
N LEU A 47 -0.43 11.93 -0.89
CA LEU A 47 0.13 10.84 -1.70
C LEU A 47 -0.39 10.84 -3.15
N TYR A 48 -1.58 11.42 -3.41
CA TYR A 48 -2.07 11.64 -4.77
C TYR A 48 -1.14 12.60 -5.54
N ASP A 49 -0.69 13.67 -4.88
CA ASP A 49 0.23 14.64 -5.47
C ASP A 49 1.64 14.05 -5.63
N VAL A 50 2.08 13.21 -4.70
CA VAL A 50 3.32 12.44 -4.84
C VAL A 50 3.24 11.51 -6.05
N TYR A 51 2.13 10.80 -6.25
CA TYR A 51 1.90 9.99 -7.45
C TYR A 51 2.03 10.85 -8.73
N LEU A 52 1.41 12.03 -8.77
CA LEU A 52 1.49 12.92 -9.94
C LEU A 52 2.94 13.36 -10.21
N ALA A 53 3.68 13.75 -9.17
CA ALA A 53 5.07 14.16 -9.30
C ALA A 53 5.97 13.02 -9.81
N VAL A 54 5.78 11.80 -9.32
CA VAL A 54 6.52 10.62 -9.78
C VAL A 54 6.18 10.28 -11.23
N LYS A 55 4.88 10.31 -11.57
CA LYS A 55 4.39 10.06 -12.92
C LYS A 55 4.99 11.05 -13.92
N GLU A 56 5.05 12.33 -13.57
CA GLU A 56 5.67 13.37 -14.40
C GLU A 56 7.19 13.16 -14.50
N LYS A 57 7.86 12.99 -13.36
CA LYS A 57 9.33 12.88 -13.30
C LYS A 57 9.88 11.66 -14.03
N TRP A 58 9.18 10.53 -13.98
CA TRP A 58 9.68 9.25 -14.50
C TRP A 58 8.86 8.66 -15.64
N GLY A 59 7.76 9.30 -16.05
CA GLY A 59 6.94 8.87 -17.18
C GLY A 59 6.28 7.51 -16.98
N THR A 60 6.01 7.10 -15.75
CA THR A 60 5.44 5.78 -15.43
C THR A 60 4.23 5.89 -14.53
N ARG A 61 3.22 5.05 -14.77
CA ARG A 61 2.07 4.87 -13.87
C ARG A 61 2.14 3.56 -13.08
N ASN A 62 3.22 2.78 -13.26
CA ASN A 62 3.44 1.54 -12.53
C ASN A 62 3.92 1.87 -11.10
N ILE A 63 3.06 2.49 -10.30
CA ILE A 63 3.36 2.98 -8.96
C ILE A 63 2.55 2.20 -7.93
N ILE A 64 3.22 1.72 -6.89
CA ILE A 64 2.64 1.06 -5.72
C ILE A 64 2.93 1.95 -4.52
N LEU A 65 1.90 2.42 -3.84
CA LEU A 65 1.98 3.13 -2.58
C LEU A 65 1.65 2.14 -1.46
N LEU A 66 2.46 2.07 -0.42
CA LEU A 66 2.28 1.06 0.62
C LEU A 66 2.85 1.47 1.98
N GLY A 67 2.36 0.84 3.03
CA GLY A 67 2.83 1.00 4.41
C GLY A 67 1.69 1.27 5.39
N ASP A 68 2.04 1.70 6.60
CA ASP A 68 1.06 2.08 7.61
C ASP A 68 0.46 3.45 7.27
N PHE A 69 -0.76 3.44 6.74
CA PHE A 69 -1.46 4.67 6.37
C PHE A 69 -2.28 5.21 7.53
N ASN A 70 -2.40 4.50 8.66
CA ASN A 70 -3.36 4.82 9.72
C ASN A 70 -4.79 4.98 9.16
N ALA A 71 -5.12 4.22 8.11
CA ALA A 71 -6.27 4.44 7.22
C ALA A 71 -7.62 3.87 7.73
N ASP A 72 -7.83 3.86 9.04
CA ASP A 72 -9.06 3.34 9.65
C ASP A 72 -9.26 3.87 11.08
N GLY A 73 -10.24 3.31 11.80
CA GLY A 73 -10.48 3.54 13.22
C GLY A 73 -10.81 4.98 13.54
N SER A 74 -10.20 5.49 14.62
CA SER A 74 -10.41 6.88 15.05
C SER A 74 -9.69 7.91 14.17
N TYR A 75 -8.70 7.47 13.39
CA TYR A 75 -7.87 8.34 12.55
C TYR A 75 -8.60 8.72 11.26
N VAL A 76 -9.09 7.72 10.53
CA VAL A 76 -9.82 7.90 9.26
C VAL A 76 -11.15 7.17 9.28
N SER A 77 -12.23 7.90 9.55
CA SER A 77 -13.59 7.34 9.46
C SER A 77 -14.04 7.13 8.02
N ASN A 78 -15.05 6.28 7.80
CA ASN A 78 -15.70 6.07 6.49
C ASN A 78 -16.14 7.37 5.79
N ARG A 79 -16.46 8.42 6.55
CA ARG A 79 -16.80 9.74 5.99
C ARG A 79 -15.55 10.49 5.52
N LYS A 80 -14.47 10.49 6.31
CA LYS A 80 -13.18 11.11 5.96
C LYS A 80 -12.52 10.38 4.79
N MET A 81 -12.62 9.06 4.74
CA MET A 81 -12.09 8.24 3.65
C MET A 81 -12.63 8.68 2.26
N LYS A 82 -13.86 9.20 2.21
CA LYS A 82 -14.51 9.72 0.99
C LYS A 82 -14.04 11.12 0.57
N THR A 83 -13.20 11.79 1.36
CA THR A 83 -12.64 13.10 0.99
C THR A 83 -11.24 13.01 0.41
N ILE A 84 -10.62 11.82 0.47
CA ILE A 84 -9.24 11.57 0.03
C ILE A 84 -9.23 11.29 -1.49
N ARG A 85 -8.44 12.04 -2.26
CA ARG A 85 -8.28 11.90 -3.71
C ARG A 85 -7.74 10.53 -4.11
N LEU A 86 -6.70 10.05 -3.41
CA LEU A 86 -6.14 8.71 -3.61
C LEU A 86 -7.18 7.58 -3.42
N ARG A 87 -8.25 7.84 -2.67
CA ARG A 87 -9.33 6.89 -2.44
C ARG A 87 -10.50 7.03 -3.42
N THR A 88 -10.83 8.26 -3.80
CA THR A 88 -12.02 8.56 -4.61
C THR A 88 -11.77 8.47 -6.10
N ASP A 89 -10.53 8.64 -6.55
CA ASP A 89 -10.15 8.40 -7.93
C ASP A 89 -10.18 6.89 -8.24
N LYS A 90 -11.00 6.53 -9.22
CA LYS A 90 -11.25 5.15 -9.65
C LYS A 90 -10.04 4.48 -10.32
N CYS A 91 -9.03 5.25 -10.71
CA CYS A 91 -7.78 4.73 -11.24
C CYS A 91 -6.92 4.10 -10.14
N PHE A 92 -7.22 4.34 -8.86
CA PHE A 92 -6.50 3.75 -7.74
C PHE A 92 -7.28 2.59 -7.12
N HIS A 93 -6.59 1.48 -6.95
CA HIS A 93 -7.12 0.28 -6.38
C HIS A 93 -6.42 0.00 -5.05
N TRP A 94 -7.21 0.03 -3.99
CA TRP A 94 -6.79 -0.32 -2.64
C TRP A 94 -6.89 -1.84 -2.49
N LEU A 95 -5.75 -2.51 -2.53
CA LEU A 95 -5.67 -3.97 -2.55
C LEU A 95 -5.94 -4.60 -1.18
N ILE A 96 -5.64 -3.86 -0.10
CA ILE A 96 -6.05 -4.20 1.26
C ILE A 96 -7.38 -3.48 1.53
N ALA A 97 -8.45 -4.27 1.58
CA ALA A 97 -9.81 -3.79 1.80
C ALA A 97 -10.00 -3.23 3.23
N ASP A 98 -11.06 -2.44 3.44
CA ASP A 98 -11.37 -1.81 4.74
C ASP A 98 -11.86 -2.81 5.81
N ASP A 99 -12.07 -4.06 5.44
CA ASP A 99 -12.53 -5.15 6.31
C ASP A 99 -11.40 -6.15 6.63
N LYS A 100 -10.14 -5.69 6.57
CA LYS A 100 -8.96 -6.53 6.77
C LYS A 100 -8.13 -5.99 7.92
N ASP A 101 -8.22 -6.67 9.06
CA ASP A 101 -7.39 -6.38 10.22
C ASP A 101 -5.89 -6.48 9.89
N THR A 102 -5.18 -5.37 10.06
CA THR A 102 -3.72 -5.30 9.95
C THR A 102 -3.04 -5.13 11.30
N THR A 103 -3.77 -5.25 12.42
CA THR A 103 -3.23 -5.06 13.76
C THR A 103 -3.02 -6.41 14.46
N ALA A 104 -1.88 -6.57 15.12
CA ALA A 104 -1.56 -7.75 15.92
C ALA A 104 -2.16 -7.70 17.34
N THR A 105 -2.91 -6.65 17.66
CA THR A 105 -3.62 -6.55 18.93
C THR A 105 -4.99 -7.21 18.82
N ASN A 106 -5.35 -8.05 19.78
CA ASN A 106 -6.67 -8.70 19.81
C ASN A 106 -7.82 -7.76 20.24
N THR A 107 -7.55 -6.46 20.38
CA THR A 107 -8.52 -5.45 20.85
C THR A 107 -9.03 -4.55 19.74
N THR A 108 -8.49 -4.68 18.53
CA THR A 108 -8.80 -3.86 17.37
C THR A 108 -9.03 -4.73 16.15
N ASP A 109 -9.71 -4.17 15.16
CA ASP A 109 -9.94 -4.76 13.83
C ASP A 109 -9.86 -3.60 12.84
N TYR A 110 -8.63 -3.11 12.63
CA TYR A 110 -8.38 -1.89 11.87
C TYR A 110 -7.50 -2.17 10.66
N SER A 111 -7.89 -1.56 9.53
CA SER A 111 -7.17 -1.64 8.26
C SER A 111 -6.17 -0.48 8.13
N TYR A 112 -5.19 -0.40 9.02
CA TYR A 112 -4.21 0.69 9.02
C TYR A 112 -3.22 0.59 7.86
N ASP A 113 -2.68 -0.60 7.63
CA ASP A 113 -1.68 -0.87 6.62
C ASP A 113 -2.31 -1.12 5.25
N ARG A 114 -1.78 -0.46 4.22
CA ARG A 114 -2.41 -0.46 2.90
C ARG A 114 -1.41 -0.77 1.80
N ILE A 115 -1.94 -1.30 0.70
CA ILE A 115 -1.27 -1.40 -0.59
C ILE A 115 -2.23 -0.81 -1.61
N VAL A 116 -1.80 0.26 -2.28
CA VAL A 116 -2.57 0.98 -3.29
C VAL A 116 -1.81 0.97 -4.60
N VAL A 117 -2.48 0.62 -5.69
CA VAL A 117 -1.89 0.56 -7.03
C VAL A 117 -2.73 1.33 -8.04
N HIS A 118 -2.09 1.85 -9.07
CA HIS A 118 -2.80 2.37 -10.24
C HIS A 118 -3.41 1.23 -11.09
N GLU A 119 -4.51 1.50 -11.81
CA GLU A 119 -5.25 0.54 -12.65
C GLU A 119 -4.35 -0.22 -13.64
N ASP A 120 -3.33 0.45 -14.19
CA ASP A 120 -2.33 -0.13 -15.10
C ASP A 120 -1.59 -1.33 -14.49
N LEU A 121 -1.45 -1.37 -13.16
CA LEU A 121 -0.80 -2.46 -12.43
C LEU A 121 -1.72 -3.63 -12.10
N ILE A 122 -3.05 -3.46 -12.09
CA ILE A 122 -3.98 -4.51 -11.64
C ILE A 122 -3.82 -5.79 -12.46
N ARG A 123 -3.63 -5.67 -13.77
CA ARG A 123 -3.41 -6.83 -14.64
C ARG A 123 -2.14 -7.61 -14.30
N HIS A 124 -1.18 -6.98 -13.62
CA HIS A 124 0.10 -7.55 -13.20
C HIS A 124 0.08 -8.13 -11.78
N ILE A 125 -0.99 -7.94 -11.02
CA ILE A 125 -1.18 -8.53 -9.69
C ILE A 125 -1.81 -9.93 -9.81
N VAL A 126 -1.36 -10.88 -8.99
CA VAL A 126 -2.03 -12.17 -8.85
C VAL A 126 -3.37 -11.94 -8.12
N PRO A 127 -4.52 -12.33 -8.71
CA PRO A 127 -5.81 -12.15 -8.07
C PRO A 127 -5.84 -12.72 -6.65
N ASP A 128 -6.47 -12.00 -5.73
CA ASP A 128 -6.67 -12.41 -4.32
C ASP A 128 -5.38 -12.68 -3.52
N SER A 129 -4.22 -12.29 -4.04
CA SER A 129 -2.94 -12.43 -3.32
C SER A 129 -2.72 -11.38 -2.24
N ALA A 130 -3.41 -10.23 -2.32
CA ALA A 130 -3.23 -9.13 -1.40
C ALA A 130 -3.95 -9.40 -0.07
N LYS A 131 -3.21 -9.43 1.05
CA LYS A 131 -3.77 -9.73 2.37
C LYS A 131 -2.82 -9.32 3.50
N PRO A 132 -3.32 -9.18 4.75
CA PRO A 132 -2.47 -9.19 5.94
C PRO A 132 -1.88 -10.58 6.19
N PHE A 133 -0.62 -10.63 6.59
CA PHE A 133 0.05 -11.84 7.06
C PHE A 133 -0.02 -11.91 8.58
N ASN A 134 -1.02 -12.63 9.09
CA ASN A 134 -1.18 -12.87 10.51
C ASN A 134 -0.10 -13.87 11.00
N PHE A 135 1.08 -13.35 11.32
CA PHE A 135 2.23 -14.13 11.80
C PHE A 135 1.97 -14.77 13.17
N GLN A 136 1.10 -14.18 13.99
CA GLN A 136 0.69 -14.77 15.26
C GLN A 136 0.02 -16.12 15.03
N ARG A 137 -0.95 -16.17 14.12
CA ARG A 137 -1.66 -17.39 13.75
C ARG A 137 -0.76 -18.37 13.03
N GLU A 138 0.04 -17.91 12.06
CA GLU A 138 0.93 -18.76 11.28
C GLU A 138 1.94 -19.50 12.17
N TYR A 139 2.55 -18.78 13.11
CA TYR A 139 3.59 -19.32 13.98
C TYR A 139 3.09 -19.75 15.36
N LYS A 140 1.78 -19.68 15.60
CA LYS A 140 1.11 -20.08 16.86
C LYS A 140 1.67 -19.36 18.08
N LEU A 141 1.90 -18.06 17.94
CA LEU A 141 2.42 -17.21 19.01
C LEU A 141 1.32 -16.82 19.99
N THR A 142 1.68 -16.67 21.25
CA THR A 142 0.85 -15.96 22.23
C THR A 142 0.76 -14.47 21.90
N ASP A 143 -0.25 -13.77 22.43
CA ASP A 143 -0.40 -12.32 22.23
C ASP A 143 0.85 -11.55 22.65
N LYS A 144 1.48 -11.96 23.76
CA LYS A 144 2.71 -11.35 24.25
C LYS A 144 3.89 -11.54 23.29
N GLU A 145 4.01 -12.73 22.70
CA GLU A 145 5.07 -13.00 21.73
C GLU A 145 4.82 -12.27 20.42
N ALA A 146 3.56 -12.18 19.98
CA ALA A 146 3.21 -11.43 18.78
C ALA A 146 3.51 -9.93 18.94
N LEU A 147 3.05 -9.33 20.05
CA LEU A 147 3.31 -7.92 20.38
C LEU A 147 4.79 -7.62 20.66
N ALA A 148 5.58 -8.63 21.03
CA ALA A 148 7.04 -8.49 21.12
C ALA A 148 7.71 -8.39 19.74
N VAL A 149 7.07 -8.89 18.68
CA VAL A 149 7.52 -8.74 17.29
C VAL A 149 7.04 -7.40 16.73
N SER A 150 5.73 -7.15 16.78
CA SER A 150 5.07 -5.96 16.22
C SER A 150 3.61 -5.91 16.68
N ASP A 151 3.05 -4.72 16.80
CA ASP A 151 1.61 -4.47 16.95
C ASP A 151 0.87 -4.37 15.60
N HIS A 152 1.59 -4.48 14.47
CA HIS A 152 1.05 -4.54 13.11
C HIS A 152 1.45 -5.85 12.41
N TYR A 153 0.51 -6.42 11.64
CA TYR A 153 0.76 -7.48 10.67
C TYR A 153 1.34 -6.89 9.37
N PRO A 154 2.30 -7.55 8.72
CA PRO A 154 2.68 -7.19 7.36
C PRO A 154 1.48 -7.28 6.41
N VAL A 155 1.37 -6.35 5.47
CA VAL A 155 0.51 -6.51 4.29
C VAL A 155 1.35 -6.97 3.10
N GLU A 156 0.87 -7.99 2.40
CA GLU A 156 1.58 -8.62 1.29
C GLU A 156 0.74 -8.60 0.01
N VAL A 157 1.41 -8.70 -1.15
CA VAL A 157 0.79 -8.86 -2.47
C VAL A 157 1.76 -9.60 -3.39
N GLU A 158 1.24 -10.44 -4.28
CA GLU A 158 2.06 -11.15 -5.27
C GLU A 158 1.93 -10.53 -6.67
N MET A 159 3.08 -10.26 -7.30
CA MET A 159 3.12 -9.85 -8.71
C MET A 159 3.21 -11.07 -9.62
N LYS A 160 2.43 -11.09 -10.70
CA LYS A 160 2.46 -12.15 -11.70
C LYS A 160 3.88 -12.34 -12.25
N PRO A 161 4.31 -13.59 -12.47
CA PRO A 161 5.61 -13.85 -13.06
C PRO A 161 5.66 -13.38 -14.53
N ALA A 162 6.87 -13.13 -15.01
CA ALA A 162 7.13 -12.92 -16.42
C ALA A 162 6.64 -14.13 -17.22
N LYS A 163 5.93 -13.93 -18.34
CA LYS A 163 5.65 -15.03 -19.26
C LYS A 163 6.99 -15.59 -19.76
N GLY A 164 7.25 -16.87 -19.49
CA GLY A 164 8.40 -17.55 -20.08
C GLY A 164 8.30 -17.56 -21.60
N LYS A 165 9.43 -17.47 -22.31
CA LYS A 165 9.45 -17.90 -23.71
C LYS A 165 9.06 -19.37 -23.71
N ALA A 166 7.96 -19.73 -24.38
CA ALA A 166 7.65 -21.14 -24.62
C ALA A 166 8.84 -21.76 -25.38
N THR A 167 9.67 -22.53 -24.69
CA THR A 167 10.60 -23.43 -25.35
C THR A 167 9.75 -24.44 -26.09
N LYS A 168 9.62 -24.27 -27.41
CA LYS A 168 9.21 -25.37 -28.29
C LYS A 168 10.22 -26.48 -28.07
N LYS A 169 9.80 -27.57 -27.43
CA LYS A 169 10.54 -28.82 -27.48
C LYS A 169 10.44 -29.29 -28.94
N ASN A 170 11.58 -29.27 -29.64
CA ASN A 170 11.77 -30.06 -30.85
C ASN A 170 12.01 -31.51 -30.45
#